data_AF-A0A5C7J5L0-F1
#
_entry.id   AF-A0A5C7J5L0-F1
#
_cell.length_a   1.000
_cell.length_b   1.000
_cell.length_c   1.000
_cell.angle_alpha   90.00
_cell.angle_beta   90.00
_cell.angle_gamma   90.00
#
_symmetry.space_group_name_H-M   'P 1'
#
loop_
_entity.id
_entity.type
_entity.pdbx_description
1 polymer ?
#
loop_
_entity_poly.entity_id
_entity_poly.type
_entity_poly.pdbx_seq_one_letter_code
_entity_poly.pdbx_strand_id
1 'polypeptide(L)'
;MNPDTLLDWFVFGGIIFISLAILTIVISVVSRVLNRRHLLKRHMVLLELTPPSTVAKSPDATRQLFMVVHGLRTSRRVKDKLMRRSAVISFEIVSSRDQGIRYLIQVEQRLAHPLQQAITSYLPDAKVTITEEYLTGKPASVIEFKQTGHYVFPLAAAQSLEQHDPLAYITGAMTKLDNDEQVCFQVVLSPVKLREASILSHRILGNEDMLGKLHNKGLPIIGSLFRLLNNLLFGVTELTGEVYHGTTKQSYQPGSSKDAQFQMQVAKRQRPARTLSAFELELMESMHRKLSQPLFQVSVRALVYGSDEVQNKARLSSFKSALDAFSVPPYQE
;
A
#
# COMPACT_ATOMS: atom_id res chain seq x y z
N MET A 1 45.60 -27.97 -1.09
CA MET A 1 44.94 -27.14 -0.07
C MET A 1 44.39 -28.11 0.97
N ASN A 2 44.78 -28.01 2.25
CA ASN A 2 44.43 -29.01 3.25
C ASN A 2 42.91 -29.02 3.49
N PRO A 3 42.23 -30.18 3.47
CA PRO A 3 40.78 -30.26 3.66
C PRO A 3 40.32 -29.64 4.99
N ASP A 4 41.17 -29.71 6.02
CA ASP A 4 40.90 -29.12 7.34
C ASP A 4 40.76 -27.58 7.28
N THR A 5 41.58 -26.93 6.44
CA THR A 5 41.52 -25.46 6.28
C THR A 5 40.21 -25.02 5.63
N LEU A 6 39.67 -25.79 4.68
CA LEU A 6 38.39 -25.47 4.03
C LEU A 6 37.22 -25.61 5.02
N LEU A 7 37.23 -26.65 5.86
CA LEU A 7 36.22 -26.84 6.89
C LEU A 7 36.19 -25.67 7.88
N ASP A 8 37.35 -25.17 8.30
CA ASP A 8 37.47 -24.02 9.20
C ASP A 8 36.88 -22.74 8.60
N TRP A 9 37.10 -22.48 7.30
CA TRP A 9 36.51 -21.32 6.60
C TRP A 9 34.98 -21.43 6.52
N PHE A 10 34.43 -22.61 6.29
CA PHE A 10 32.97 -22.83 6.28
C PHE A 10 32.37 -22.62 7.68
N VAL A 11 33.00 -23.13 8.72
CA VAL A 11 32.55 -22.95 10.11
C VAL A 11 32.60 -21.46 10.49
N PHE A 12 33.70 -20.77 10.17
CA PHE A 12 33.84 -19.33 10.44
C PHE A 12 32.81 -18.50 9.68
N GLY A 13 32.59 -18.78 8.40
CA GLY A 13 31.55 -18.13 7.60
C GLY A 13 30.15 -18.37 8.14
N GLY A 14 29.87 -19.58 8.60
CA GLY A 14 28.60 -19.94 9.26
C GLY A 14 28.35 -19.14 10.54
N ILE A 15 29.37 -19.01 11.40
CA ILE A 15 29.28 -18.22 12.63
C ILE A 15 28.99 -16.74 12.32
N ILE A 16 29.69 -16.15 11.34
CA ILE A 16 29.44 -14.77 10.90
C ILE A 16 27.99 -14.62 10.41
N PHE A 17 27.53 -15.52 9.56
CA PHE A 17 26.16 -15.47 9.03
C PHE A 17 25.11 -15.56 10.15
N ILE A 18 25.28 -16.49 11.09
CA ILE A 18 24.39 -16.65 12.24
C ILE A 18 24.41 -15.39 13.12
N SER A 19 25.58 -14.81 13.38
CA SER A 19 25.71 -13.59 14.19
C SER A 19 24.99 -12.40 13.54
N LEU A 20 25.12 -12.23 12.22
CA LEU A 20 24.41 -11.20 11.45
C LEU A 20 22.90 -11.44 11.47
N ALA A 21 22.46 -12.69 11.30
CA ALA A 21 21.04 -13.05 11.37
C ALA A 21 20.46 -12.71 12.76
N ILE A 22 21.13 -13.10 13.84
CA ILE A 22 20.73 -12.77 15.21
C ILE A 22 20.68 -11.25 15.41
N LEU A 23 21.72 -10.52 14.97
CA LEU A 23 21.77 -9.07 15.09
C LEU A 23 20.57 -8.40 14.38
N THR A 24 20.23 -8.84 13.16
CA THR A 24 19.07 -8.30 12.43
C THR A 24 17.75 -8.57 13.13
N ILE A 25 17.59 -9.77 13.72
CA ILE A 25 16.40 -10.14 14.50
C ILE A 25 16.30 -9.24 15.74
N VAL A 26 17.40 -9.08 16.50
CA VAL A 26 17.45 -8.23 17.70
C VAL A 26 17.09 -6.79 17.34
N ILE A 27 17.70 -6.21 16.30
CA ILE A 27 17.39 -4.86 15.82
C ILE A 27 15.91 -4.73 15.44
N SER A 28 15.35 -5.74 14.76
CA SER A 28 13.93 -5.77 14.38
C SER A 28 13.00 -5.79 15.60
N VAL A 29 13.29 -6.64 16.59
CA VAL A 29 12.52 -6.75 17.83
C VAL A 29 12.59 -5.45 18.64
N VAL A 30 13.79 -4.91 18.86
CA VAL A 30 13.99 -3.63 19.57
C VAL A 30 13.23 -2.50 18.86
N SER A 31 13.35 -2.42 17.54
CA SER A 31 12.63 -1.42 16.74
C SER A 31 11.11 -1.53 16.89
N ARG A 32 10.56 -2.76 16.87
CA ARG A 32 9.13 -3.01 17.09
C ARG A 32 8.68 -2.61 18.49
N VAL A 33 9.46 -2.93 19.54
CA VAL A 33 9.14 -2.55 20.92
C VAL A 33 9.15 -1.04 21.10
N LEU A 34 10.17 -0.35 20.58
CA LEU A 34 10.28 1.11 20.63
C LEU A 34 9.16 1.80 19.84
N ASN A 35 8.77 1.25 18.69
CA ASN A 35 7.65 1.77 17.91
C ASN A 35 6.31 1.52 18.61
N ARG A 36 6.09 0.34 19.21
CA ARG A 36 4.89 0.07 20.01
C ARG A 36 4.77 1.03 21.19
N ARG A 37 5.85 1.25 21.93
CA ARG A 37 5.88 2.23 23.03
C ARG A 37 5.58 3.65 22.55
N HIS A 38 6.08 4.03 21.38
CA HIS A 38 5.77 5.33 20.79
C HIS A 38 4.28 5.46 20.42
N LEU A 39 3.70 4.43 19.79
CA LEU A 39 2.28 4.41 19.42
C LEU A 39 1.34 4.49 20.62
N LEU A 40 1.74 3.95 21.78
CA LEU A 40 0.97 4.05 23.02
C LEU A 40 1.09 5.39 23.73
N LYS A 41 2.16 6.15 23.46
CA LYS A 41 2.45 7.44 24.12
C LYS A 41 2.19 8.66 23.24
N ARG A 42 1.89 8.46 21.97
CA ARG A 42 1.66 9.58 21.04
C ARG A 42 0.37 10.30 21.42
N HIS A 43 0.41 11.62 21.38
CA HIS A 43 -0.76 12.45 21.59
C HIS A 43 -1.53 12.58 20.27
N MET A 44 -2.75 12.05 20.23
CA MET A 44 -3.66 12.19 19.10
C MET A 44 -4.62 13.35 19.38
N VAL A 45 -5.07 14.02 18.33
CA VAL A 45 -6.16 14.99 18.36
C VAL A 45 -7.17 14.67 17.29
N LEU A 46 -8.41 15.07 17.56
CA LEU A 46 -9.53 14.90 16.67
C LEU A 46 -9.93 16.28 16.15
N LEU A 47 -9.88 16.43 14.82
CA LEU A 47 -10.30 17.64 14.12
C LEU A 47 -11.66 17.37 13.49
N GLU A 48 -12.64 18.20 13.79
CA GLU A 48 -13.95 18.21 13.14
C GLU A 48 -13.93 19.18 11.96
N LEU A 49 -14.37 18.68 10.81
CA LEU A 49 -14.48 19.41 9.56
C LEU A 49 -15.95 19.69 9.27
N THR A 50 -16.33 20.96 9.25
CA THR A 50 -17.64 21.38 8.73
C THR A 50 -17.47 21.83 7.29
N PRO A 51 -17.96 21.07 6.30
CA PRO A 51 -17.89 21.48 4.90
C PRO A 51 -18.75 22.72 4.64
N PRO A 52 -18.39 23.57 3.66
CA PRO A 52 -19.24 24.68 3.26
C PRO A 52 -20.50 24.18 2.54
N SER A 53 -21.52 25.03 2.45
CA SER A 53 -22.81 24.71 1.81
C SER A 53 -22.71 24.38 0.32
N THR A 54 -21.65 24.87 -0.35
CA THR A 54 -21.34 24.54 -1.74
C THR A 54 -19.87 24.11 -1.86
N VAL A 55 -19.64 22.90 -2.37
CA VAL A 55 -18.30 22.38 -2.63
C VAL A 55 -18.14 22.15 -4.12
N ALA A 56 -17.69 23.17 -4.84
CA ALA A 56 -17.27 23.06 -6.23
C ALA A 56 -15.74 22.90 -6.28
N LYS A 57 -15.24 21.70 -5.97
CA LYS A 57 -13.81 21.37 -6.12
C LYS A 57 -13.63 20.23 -7.10
N SER A 58 -12.72 20.43 -8.05
CA SER A 58 -12.40 19.41 -9.03
C SER A 58 -11.65 18.23 -8.39
N PRO A 59 -11.76 17.02 -8.95
CA PRO A 59 -10.92 15.88 -8.55
C PRO A 59 -9.41 16.21 -8.52
N ASP A 60 -8.97 17.09 -9.41
CA ASP A 60 -7.58 17.53 -9.49
C ASP A 60 -7.16 18.34 -8.26
N ALA A 61 -8.03 19.23 -7.76
CA ALA A 61 -7.74 19.99 -6.57
C ALA A 61 -7.63 19.07 -5.33
N THR A 62 -8.51 18.08 -5.21
CA THR A 62 -8.40 17.02 -4.19
C THR A 62 -7.09 16.26 -4.32
N ARG A 63 -6.66 15.93 -5.55
CA ARG A 63 -5.37 15.26 -5.78
C ARG A 63 -4.21 16.10 -5.25
N GLN A 64 -4.22 17.41 -5.48
CA GLN A 64 -3.18 18.33 -4.97
C GLN A 64 -3.15 18.37 -3.44
N LEU A 65 -4.30 18.39 -2.76
CA LEU A 65 -4.36 18.28 -1.30
C LEU A 65 -3.65 17.00 -0.83
N PHE A 66 -3.95 15.85 -1.44
CA PHE A 66 -3.30 14.60 -1.06
C PHE A 66 -1.81 14.53 -1.43
N MET A 67 -1.34 15.29 -2.43
CA MET A 67 0.09 15.47 -2.66
C MET A 67 0.76 16.20 -1.48
N VAL A 68 0.12 17.24 -0.94
CA VAL A 68 0.61 17.95 0.27
C VAL A 68 0.59 17.03 1.49
N VAL A 69 -0.48 16.28 1.69
CA VAL A 69 -0.59 15.27 2.77
C VAL A 69 0.51 14.20 2.64
N HIS A 70 0.85 13.78 1.42
CA HIS A 70 1.96 12.85 1.19
C HIS A 70 3.31 13.45 1.60
N GLY A 71 3.49 14.76 1.38
CA GLY A 71 4.66 15.54 1.81
C GLY A 71 4.97 15.44 3.31
N LEU A 72 3.96 15.16 4.15
CA LEU A 72 4.13 14.92 5.60
C LEU A 72 5.05 13.73 5.90
N ARG A 73 5.22 12.81 4.94
CA ARG A 73 6.21 11.73 5.01
C ARG A 73 7.65 12.25 4.97
N THR A 74 7.92 13.30 4.21
CA THR A 74 9.28 13.82 4.02
C THR A 74 9.69 14.74 5.16
N SER A 75 8.73 15.46 5.76
CA SER A 75 8.92 16.36 6.91
C SER A 75 9.11 15.63 8.25
N ARG A 76 9.11 14.29 8.28
CA ARG A 76 9.42 13.50 9.48
C ARG A 76 10.80 13.82 10.06
N ARG A 77 10.90 13.80 11.38
CA ARG A 77 12.17 13.96 12.11
C ARG A 77 13.16 12.86 11.73
N VAL A 78 14.45 13.13 11.83
CA VAL A 78 15.51 12.16 11.51
C VAL A 78 15.36 10.87 12.32
N LYS A 79 15.02 10.98 13.61
CA LYS A 79 14.71 9.84 14.48
C LYS A 79 13.55 9.00 13.94
N ASP A 80 12.49 9.65 13.46
CA ASP A 80 11.31 8.95 12.95
C ASP A 80 11.59 8.31 11.58
N LYS A 81 12.46 8.92 10.77
CA LYS A 81 12.98 8.31 9.53
C LYS A 81 13.81 7.05 9.83
N LEU A 82 14.72 7.12 10.80
CA LEU A 82 15.56 6.00 11.24
C LEU A 82 14.70 4.85 11.80
N MET A 83 13.72 5.17 12.65
CA MET A 83 12.80 4.21 13.26
C MET A 83 11.65 3.77 12.33
N ARG A 84 11.65 4.22 11.06
CA ARG A 84 10.63 3.92 10.05
C ARG A 84 9.19 4.23 10.49
N ARG A 85 9.00 5.27 11.31
CA ARG A 85 7.68 5.67 11.80
C ARG A 85 6.90 6.39 10.71
N SER A 86 5.66 6.01 10.50
CA SER A 86 4.79 6.58 9.46
C SER A 86 3.94 7.73 10.03
N ALA A 87 3.63 8.72 9.20
CA ALA A 87 2.60 9.71 9.52
C ALA A 87 1.23 9.07 9.25
N VAL A 88 0.51 8.69 10.30
CA VAL A 88 -0.81 8.06 10.17
C VAL A 88 -1.88 9.12 10.39
N ILE A 89 -2.85 9.19 9.47
CA ILE A 89 -3.99 10.10 9.55
C ILE A 89 -5.24 9.27 9.33
N SER A 90 -6.23 9.43 10.20
CA SER A 90 -7.53 8.78 10.09
C SER A 90 -8.56 9.80 9.62
N PHE A 91 -9.27 9.51 8.54
CA PHE A 91 -10.44 10.28 8.11
C PHE A 91 -11.68 9.46 8.43
N GLU A 92 -12.64 10.08 9.08
CA GLU A 92 -13.78 9.41 9.68
C GLU A 92 -15.06 10.14 9.29
N ILE A 93 -16.06 9.37 8.88
CA ILE A 93 -17.44 9.81 8.79
C ILE A 93 -18.15 9.12 9.93
N VAL A 94 -18.70 9.88 10.87
CA VAL A 94 -19.43 9.36 12.03
C VAL A 94 -20.88 9.79 11.91
N SER A 95 -21.80 8.88 12.20
CA SER A 95 -23.23 9.20 12.23
C SER A 95 -23.85 8.67 13.51
N SER A 96 -24.71 9.49 14.09
CA SER A 96 -25.55 9.20 15.25
C SER A 96 -26.90 9.88 15.06
N ARG A 97 -27.93 9.41 15.76
CA ARG A 97 -29.28 9.98 15.61
C ARG A 97 -29.36 11.44 16.08
N ASP A 98 -28.64 11.79 17.13
CA ASP A 98 -28.66 13.11 17.77
C ASP A 98 -27.76 14.13 17.07
N GLN A 99 -26.57 13.73 16.61
CA GLN A 99 -25.61 14.65 15.98
C GLN A 99 -25.60 14.61 14.45
N GLY A 100 -26.31 13.65 13.84
CA GLY A 100 -26.29 13.44 12.40
C GLY A 100 -24.90 13.02 11.91
N ILE A 101 -24.58 13.37 10.65
CA ILE A 101 -23.31 13.03 10.00
C ILE A 101 -22.25 14.08 10.32
N ARG A 102 -21.10 13.63 10.85
CA ARG A 102 -19.93 14.45 11.17
C ARG A 102 -18.71 13.94 10.42
N TYR A 103 -17.85 14.86 9.98
CA TYR A 103 -16.59 14.55 9.30
C TYR A 103 -15.44 14.85 10.25
N LEU A 104 -14.68 13.82 10.61
CA LEU A 104 -13.64 13.91 11.62
C LEU A 104 -12.30 13.46 11.04
N ILE A 105 -11.21 14.02 11.57
CA ILE A 105 -9.85 13.68 11.19
C ILE A 105 -9.03 13.47 12.45
N GLN A 106 -8.61 12.24 12.71
CA GLN A 106 -7.73 11.91 13.82
C GLN A 106 -6.27 11.94 13.36
N VAL A 107 -5.44 12.71 14.05
CA VAL A 107 -4.03 12.89 13.69
C VAL A 107 -3.16 13.14 14.92
N GLU A 108 -1.86 12.85 14.84
CA GLU A 108 -0.92 13.23 15.90
C GLU A 108 -0.88 14.76 16.08
N GLN A 109 -0.84 15.24 17.33
CA GLN A 109 -0.81 16.68 17.68
C GLN A 109 0.17 17.50 16.83
N ARG A 110 1.37 16.96 16.59
CA ARG A 110 2.43 17.63 15.81
C ARG A 110 2.05 17.90 14.35
N LEU A 111 1.12 17.13 13.80
CA LEU A 111 0.66 17.20 12.42
C LEU A 111 -0.68 17.93 12.29
N ALA A 112 -1.36 18.23 13.41
CA ALA A 112 -2.67 18.86 13.42
C ALA A 112 -2.65 20.23 12.73
N HIS A 113 -1.74 21.12 13.13
CA HIS A 113 -1.64 22.46 12.54
C HIS A 113 -1.25 22.42 11.04
N PRO A 114 -0.20 21.68 10.60
CA PRO A 114 0.10 21.53 9.17
C PRO A 114 -1.07 20.97 8.35
N LEU A 115 -1.81 20.00 8.89
CA LEU A 115 -2.95 19.40 8.21
C LEU A 115 -4.13 20.37 8.13
N GLN A 116 -4.44 21.07 9.21
CA GLN A 116 -5.43 22.14 9.23
C GLN A 116 -5.10 23.22 8.19
N GLN A 117 -3.85 23.69 8.15
CA GLN A 117 -3.42 24.68 7.17
C GLN A 117 -3.57 24.18 5.72
N ALA A 118 -3.25 22.91 5.46
CA ALA A 118 -3.43 22.30 4.14
C ALA A 118 -4.92 22.21 3.76
N ILE A 119 -5.79 21.85 4.70
CA ILE A 119 -7.24 21.78 4.50
C ILE A 119 -7.81 23.17 4.27
N THR A 120 -7.49 24.16 5.11
CA THR A 120 -7.98 25.55 4.95
C THR A 120 -7.46 26.20 3.66
N SER A 121 -6.26 25.83 3.20
CA SER A 121 -5.75 26.31 1.90
C SER A 121 -6.51 25.69 0.72
N TYR A 122 -6.99 24.45 0.87
CA TYR A 122 -7.77 23.74 -0.14
C TYR A 122 -9.26 24.16 -0.15
N LEU A 123 -9.84 24.29 1.05
CA LEU A 123 -11.21 24.71 1.33
C LEU A 123 -11.18 25.87 2.35
N PRO A 124 -11.02 27.12 1.89
CA PRO A 124 -10.98 28.30 2.77
C PRO A 124 -12.22 28.47 3.64
N ASP A 125 -13.37 28.11 3.10
CA ASP A 125 -14.67 28.26 3.77
C ASP A 125 -15.02 27.09 4.70
N ALA A 126 -14.16 26.06 4.78
CA ALA A 126 -14.38 24.94 5.68
C ALA A 126 -13.93 25.30 7.10
N LYS A 127 -14.80 25.03 8.09
CA LYS A 127 -14.46 25.21 9.50
C LYS A 127 -13.73 23.97 10.00
N VAL A 128 -12.56 24.16 10.61
CA VAL A 128 -11.77 23.09 11.24
C VAL A 128 -11.63 23.40 12.73
N THR A 129 -12.21 22.57 13.59
CA THR A 129 -12.16 22.75 15.05
C THR A 129 -11.63 21.50 15.74
N ILE A 130 -10.90 21.66 16.83
CA ILE A 130 -10.55 20.52 17.69
C ILE A 130 -11.81 20.13 18.47
N THR A 131 -12.15 18.85 18.48
CA THR A 131 -13.33 18.30 19.14
C THR A 131 -12.93 17.19 20.10
N GLU A 132 -13.83 16.81 21.00
CA GLU A 132 -13.62 15.72 21.96
C GLU A 132 -13.85 14.36 21.32
N GLU A 133 -13.29 13.32 21.95
CA GLU A 133 -13.45 11.94 21.53
C GLU A 133 -14.93 11.54 21.52
N TYR A 134 -15.41 11.01 20.40
CA TYR A 134 -16.81 10.64 20.21
C TYR A 134 -17.09 9.17 20.57
N LEU A 135 -16.04 8.37 20.75
CA LEU A 135 -16.15 6.94 21.00
C LEU A 135 -16.66 6.66 22.41
N THR A 136 -17.84 6.07 22.51
CA THR A 136 -18.51 5.76 23.77
C THR A 136 -18.19 4.36 24.33
N GLY A 137 -17.33 3.59 23.64
CA GLY A 137 -16.96 2.24 24.07
C GLY A 137 -16.31 1.40 22.98
N LYS A 138 -16.46 0.08 23.08
CA LYS A 138 -16.02 -0.85 22.03
C LYS A 138 -17.12 -0.98 20.97
N PRO A 139 -16.75 -1.06 19.69
CA PRO A 139 -17.72 -1.33 18.63
C PRO A 139 -18.34 -2.72 18.81
N ALA A 140 -19.64 -2.82 18.57
CA ALA A 140 -20.36 -4.08 18.60
C ALA A 140 -19.97 -4.94 17.39
N SER A 141 -19.80 -4.31 16.22
CA SER A 141 -19.32 -4.98 15.00
C SER A 141 -18.30 -4.14 14.25
N VAL A 142 -17.34 -4.80 13.60
CA VAL A 142 -16.33 -4.17 12.74
C VAL A 142 -16.15 -5.00 11.48
N ILE A 143 -16.11 -4.35 10.32
CA ILE A 143 -15.70 -4.93 9.05
C ILE A 143 -14.53 -4.13 8.48
N GLU A 144 -13.51 -4.84 7.97
CA GLU A 144 -12.37 -4.23 7.27
C GLU A 144 -12.42 -4.59 5.78
N PHE A 145 -12.19 -3.59 4.94
CA PHE A 145 -12.18 -3.72 3.49
C PHE A 145 -10.75 -3.69 2.97
N LYS A 146 -10.46 -4.58 2.02
CA LYS A 146 -9.16 -4.71 1.36
C LYS A 146 -9.36 -4.94 -0.13
N GLN A 147 -8.37 -4.53 -0.91
CA GLN A 147 -8.27 -4.92 -2.32
C GLN A 147 -8.12 -6.44 -2.44
N THR A 148 -8.83 -7.05 -3.38
CA THR A 148 -8.78 -8.50 -3.64
C THR A 148 -7.63 -8.87 -4.57
N GLY A 149 -7.30 -7.98 -5.51
CA GLY A 149 -6.17 -8.06 -6.41
C GLY A 149 -4.94 -7.25 -5.95
N HIS A 150 -3.85 -7.35 -6.72
CA HIS A 150 -2.62 -6.60 -6.47
C HIS A 150 -2.86 -5.08 -6.54
N TYR A 151 -2.21 -4.30 -5.68
CA TYR A 151 -2.43 -2.85 -5.57
C TYR A 151 -2.14 -2.04 -6.84
N VAL A 152 -1.47 -2.63 -7.82
CA VAL A 152 -1.14 -1.97 -9.10
C VAL A 152 -2.39 -1.84 -9.97
N PHE A 153 -3.32 -2.79 -9.87
CA PHE A 153 -4.57 -2.72 -10.61
C PHE A 153 -5.39 -1.52 -10.14
N PRO A 154 -5.97 -0.73 -11.06
CA PRO A 154 -6.76 0.44 -10.72
C PRO A 154 -8.05 0.06 -10.00
N LEU A 155 -8.60 1.00 -9.24
CA LEU A 155 -9.98 0.96 -8.76
C LEU A 155 -10.82 1.85 -9.69
N ALA A 156 -12.14 1.70 -9.68
CA ALA A 156 -13.02 2.52 -10.48
C ALA A 156 -12.82 4.00 -10.08
N ALA A 157 -12.45 4.83 -11.04
CA ALA A 157 -12.41 6.27 -10.82
C ALA A 157 -13.84 6.82 -11.00
N ALA A 158 -14.31 7.63 -10.08
CA ALA A 158 -15.52 8.44 -10.30
C ALA A 158 -15.19 9.46 -11.39
N GLN A 159 -15.46 9.13 -12.66
CA GLN A 159 -15.10 9.97 -13.81
C GLN A 159 -15.90 11.29 -13.83
N SER A 160 -17.05 11.33 -13.14
CA SER A 160 -17.83 12.54 -12.92
C SER A 160 -18.44 12.57 -11.52
N LEU A 161 -17.79 13.31 -10.60
CA LEU A 161 -18.36 13.65 -9.29
C LEU A 161 -19.60 14.55 -9.42
N GLU A 162 -19.80 15.20 -10.58
CA GLU A 162 -20.90 16.11 -10.84
C GLU A 162 -22.22 15.37 -11.10
N GLN A 163 -22.15 14.13 -11.61
CA GLN A 163 -23.33 13.33 -11.95
C GLN A 163 -23.78 12.45 -10.79
N HIS A 164 -22.85 11.86 -10.06
CA HIS A 164 -23.14 10.98 -8.93
C HIS A 164 -22.14 11.21 -7.79
N ASP A 165 -22.65 11.51 -6.59
CA ASP A 165 -21.81 11.60 -5.39
C ASP A 165 -21.47 10.18 -4.88
N PRO A 166 -20.21 9.73 -4.96
CA PRO A 166 -19.82 8.42 -4.46
C PRO A 166 -20.00 8.26 -2.94
N LEU A 167 -20.07 9.37 -2.18
CA LEU A 167 -20.35 9.32 -0.75
C LEU A 167 -21.83 9.06 -0.45
N ALA A 168 -22.75 9.34 -1.38
CA ALA A 168 -24.19 9.19 -1.14
C ALA A 168 -24.58 7.76 -0.78
N TYR A 169 -23.94 6.76 -1.38
CA TYR A 169 -24.17 5.35 -1.04
C TYR A 169 -23.67 4.99 0.37
N ILE A 170 -22.53 5.57 0.77
CA ILE A 170 -21.94 5.35 2.10
C ILE A 170 -22.79 6.07 3.16
N THR A 171 -23.08 7.35 2.98
CA THR A 171 -23.86 8.15 3.93
C THR A 171 -25.30 7.69 4.01
N GLY A 172 -25.89 7.20 2.92
CA GLY A 172 -27.21 6.57 2.92
C GLY A 172 -27.30 5.37 3.87
N ALA A 173 -26.26 4.52 3.91
CA ALA A 173 -26.16 3.39 4.84
C ALA A 173 -26.05 3.84 6.32
N MET A 174 -25.69 5.10 6.55
CA MET A 174 -25.47 5.71 7.85
C MET A 174 -26.65 6.55 8.36
N THR A 175 -27.80 6.50 7.68
CA THR A 175 -29.02 7.23 8.07
C THR A 175 -30.01 6.33 8.81
N LYS A 176 -31.06 6.93 9.38
CA LYS A 176 -32.13 6.23 10.12
C LYS A 176 -31.57 5.37 11.26
N LEU A 177 -30.70 5.95 12.06
CA LEU A 177 -30.09 5.29 13.21
C LEU A 177 -31.04 5.33 14.42
N ASP A 178 -31.01 4.29 15.24
CA ASP A 178 -31.70 4.27 16.54
C ASP A 178 -30.96 5.10 17.60
N ASN A 179 -31.59 5.34 18.77
CA ASN A 179 -31.02 6.22 19.81
C ASN A 179 -29.71 5.69 20.40
N ASP A 180 -29.51 4.37 20.43
CA ASP A 180 -28.30 3.71 20.91
C ASP A 180 -27.35 3.31 19.77
N GLU A 181 -27.67 3.70 18.53
CA GLU A 181 -26.90 3.33 17.35
C GLU A 181 -25.96 4.46 16.91
N GLN A 182 -24.69 4.10 16.72
CA GLN A 182 -23.68 4.97 16.12
C GLN A 182 -22.91 4.16 15.09
N VAL A 183 -22.61 4.78 13.95
CA VAL A 183 -21.81 4.16 12.88
C VAL A 183 -20.65 5.04 12.51
N CYS A 184 -19.50 4.42 12.24
CA CYS A 184 -18.29 5.12 11.81
C CYS A 184 -17.74 4.43 10.57
N PHE A 185 -17.58 5.18 9.48
CA PHE A 185 -16.81 4.80 8.32
C PHE A 185 -15.43 5.45 8.42
N GLN A 186 -14.37 4.64 8.44
CA GLN A 186 -13.02 5.10 8.73
C GLN A 186 -12.04 4.70 7.63
N VAL A 187 -11.26 5.70 7.19
CA VAL A 187 -10.19 5.57 6.20
C VAL A 187 -8.88 6.00 6.86
N VAL A 188 -8.07 5.02 7.26
CA VAL A 188 -6.77 5.25 7.89
C VAL A 188 -5.70 5.24 6.80
N LEU A 189 -5.02 6.37 6.59
CA LEU A 189 -4.00 6.51 5.56
C LEU A 189 -2.62 6.70 6.16
N SER A 190 -1.63 6.15 5.46
CA SER A 190 -0.22 6.36 5.72
C SER A 190 0.52 6.54 4.40
N PRO A 191 1.20 7.68 4.16
CA PRO A 191 1.95 7.89 2.94
C PRO A 191 3.14 6.94 2.85
N VAL A 192 3.29 6.27 1.70
CA VAL A 192 4.32 5.26 1.47
C VAL A 192 5.14 5.57 0.21
N LYS A 193 6.36 5.03 0.16
CA LYS A 193 7.19 5.03 -1.05
C LYS A 193 7.70 3.60 -1.24
N LEU A 194 7.17 2.92 -2.25
CA LEU A 194 7.48 1.52 -2.54
C LEU A 194 8.55 1.49 -3.64
N ARG A 195 9.68 0.82 -3.38
CA ARG A 195 10.69 0.55 -4.44
C ARG A 195 10.12 -0.37 -5.52
N GLU A 196 9.27 -1.30 -5.11
CA GLU A 196 8.54 -2.19 -6.02
C GLU A 196 7.69 -1.40 -7.01
N ALA A 197 6.96 -0.37 -6.57
CA ALA A 197 6.18 0.47 -7.47
C ALA A 197 7.02 1.11 -8.57
N SER A 198 8.24 1.59 -8.26
CA SER A 198 9.12 2.11 -9.30
C SER A 198 9.60 1.02 -10.24
N ILE A 199 9.97 -0.16 -9.74
CA ILE A 199 10.39 -1.29 -10.57
C ILE A 199 9.25 -1.70 -11.53
N LEU A 200 8.03 -1.84 -11.01
CA LEU A 200 6.86 -2.19 -11.80
C LEU A 200 6.54 -1.10 -12.83
N SER A 201 6.59 0.18 -12.46
CA SER A 201 6.38 1.29 -13.41
C SER A 201 7.39 1.24 -14.58
N HIS A 202 8.67 0.98 -14.31
CA HIS A 202 9.68 0.84 -15.37
C HIS A 202 9.44 -0.38 -16.25
N ARG A 203 8.96 -1.48 -15.67
CA ARG A 203 8.60 -2.68 -16.45
C ARG A 203 7.39 -2.45 -17.33
N ILE A 204 6.39 -1.66 -16.86
CA ILE A 204 5.22 -1.26 -17.66
C ILE A 204 5.67 -0.46 -18.87
N LEU A 205 6.59 0.48 -18.69
CA LEU A 205 7.17 1.23 -19.81
C LEU A 205 7.99 0.33 -20.76
N GLY A 206 8.55 -0.77 -20.27
CA GLY A 206 9.28 -1.77 -21.07
C GLY A 206 8.39 -2.79 -21.80
N ASN A 207 7.06 -2.70 -21.64
CA ASN A 207 6.08 -3.66 -22.15
C ASN A 207 6.38 -5.12 -21.72
N GLU A 208 6.94 -5.34 -20.52
CA GLU A 208 7.18 -6.69 -20.01
C GLU A 208 5.86 -7.41 -19.66
N ASP A 209 5.83 -8.75 -19.75
CA ASP A 209 4.67 -9.52 -19.29
C ASP A 209 4.56 -9.52 -17.76
N MET A 210 3.67 -8.66 -17.26
CA MET A 210 3.36 -8.51 -15.84
C MET A 210 2.00 -9.04 -15.44
N LEU A 211 1.02 -9.10 -16.35
CA LEU A 211 -0.34 -9.50 -16.00
C LEU A 211 -0.37 -10.94 -15.47
N GLY A 212 0.36 -11.86 -16.10
CA GLY A 212 0.52 -13.23 -15.59
C GLY A 212 1.26 -13.33 -14.26
N LYS A 213 2.20 -12.40 -13.98
CA LYS A 213 2.97 -12.37 -12.72
C LYS A 213 2.20 -11.73 -11.57
N LEU A 214 1.31 -10.77 -11.85
CA LEU A 214 0.50 -10.07 -10.87
C LEU A 214 -0.76 -10.86 -10.46
N HIS A 215 -1.26 -11.73 -11.34
CA HIS A 215 -2.37 -12.63 -11.03
C HIS A 215 -1.96 -13.75 -10.05
N ASN A 216 -0.70 -14.22 -10.14
CA ASN A 216 -0.16 -15.20 -9.21
C ASN A 216 0.31 -14.53 -7.91
N LYS A 217 -0.40 -14.76 -6.80
CA LYS A 217 -0.11 -14.25 -5.44
C LYS A 217 1.20 -14.77 -4.81
N GLY A 218 2.12 -15.35 -5.58
CA GLY A 218 3.34 -16.00 -5.11
C GLY A 218 4.50 -15.03 -4.87
N LEU A 219 5.07 -15.05 -3.65
CA LEU A 219 6.22 -14.25 -3.24
C LEU A 219 7.46 -14.50 -4.14
N PRO A 220 7.95 -13.52 -4.92
CA PRO A 220 9.14 -13.67 -5.76
C PRO A 220 10.47 -13.70 -4.98
N ILE A 221 10.43 -13.39 -3.67
CA ILE A 221 11.63 -13.17 -2.84
C ILE A 221 12.34 -14.49 -2.50
N ILE A 222 11.59 -15.57 -2.23
CA ILE A 222 12.15 -16.89 -1.93
C ILE A 222 12.83 -17.48 -3.17
N GLY A 223 12.23 -17.34 -4.34
CA GLY A 223 12.82 -17.81 -5.60
C GLY A 223 14.08 -17.03 -6.01
N SER A 224 14.22 -15.76 -5.64
CA SER A 224 15.45 -15.00 -5.88
C SER A 224 16.59 -15.37 -4.93
N LEU A 225 16.27 -15.63 -3.65
CA LEU A 225 17.24 -16.09 -2.66
C LEU A 225 17.73 -17.51 -2.98
N PHE A 226 16.84 -18.41 -3.38
CA PHE A 226 17.22 -19.74 -3.88
C PHE A 226 18.07 -19.69 -5.14
N ARG A 227 17.81 -18.74 -6.05
CA ARG A 227 18.65 -18.54 -7.25
C ARG A 227 20.04 -18.00 -6.91
N LEU A 228 20.16 -17.09 -5.94
CA LEU A 228 21.47 -16.61 -5.49
C LEU A 228 22.26 -17.69 -4.73
N LEU A 229 21.58 -18.47 -3.87
CA LEU A 229 22.18 -19.63 -3.20
C LEU A 229 22.61 -20.70 -4.20
N ASN A 230 21.76 -21.04 -5.18
CA ASN A 230 22.15 -21.97 -6.25
C ASN A 230 23.33 -21.43 -7.05
N ASN A 231 23.32 -20.16 -7.47
CA ASN A 231 24.42 -19.59 -8.25
C ASN A 231 25.74 -19.54 -7.46
N LEU A 232 25.70 -19.33 -6.14
CA LEU A 232 26.88 -19.41 -5.28
C LEU A 232 27.36 -20.86 -5.10
N LEU A 233 26.44 -21.81 -4.93
CA LEU A 233 26.77 -23.24 -4.83
C LEU A 233 27.34 -23.79 -6.15
N PHE A 234 26.85 -23.33 -7.30
CA PHE A 234 27.40 -23.63 -8.63
C PHE A 234 28.77 -23.01 -8.86
N GLY A 235 28.98 -21.74 -8.45
CA GLY A 235 30.30 -21.10 -8.52
C GLY A 235 31.35 -21.76 -7.63
N VAL A 236 30.96 -22.38 -6.51
CA VAL A 236 31.87 -23.16 -5.65
C VAL A 236 32.10 -24.57 -6.19
N THR A 237 31.13 -25.18 -6.87
CA THR A 237 31.32 -26.49 -7.53
C THR A 237 32.18 -26.39 -8.79
N GLU A 238 32.16 -25.28 -9.52
CA GLU A 238 33.09 -25.04 -10.65
C GLU A 238 34.54 -24.93 -10.18
N LEU A 239 34.81 -24.28 -9.03
CA LEU A 239 36.15 -24.22 -8.44
C LEU A 239 36.66 -25.55 -7.87
N THR A 240 35.74 -26.51 -7.61
CA THR A 240 36.10 -27.85 -7.14
C THR A 240 36.15 -28.88 -8.30
N GLY A 241 35.50 -28.56 -9.43
CA GLY A 241 35.44 -29.40 -10.64
C GLY A 241 36.61 -29.19 -11.62
N GLU A 242 37.27 -28.03 -11.60
CA GLU A 242 38.42 -27.73 -12.47
C GLU A 242 39.67 -28.59 -12.19
N VAL A 243 39.71 -29.33 -11.08
CA VAL A 243 40.85 -30.20 -10.75
C VAL A 243 40.67 -31.64 -11.23
N TYR A 244 39.45 -32.07 -11.61
CA TYR A 244 39.21 -33.52 -11.83
C TYR A 244 38.48 -33.97 -13.09
N HIS A 245 37.83 -33.12 -13.90
CA HIS A 245 37.18 -33.62 -15.14
C HIS A 245 37.42 -32.71 -16.35
N GLY A 246 38.10 -33.28 -17.35
CA GLY A 246 38.40 -32.67 -18.63
C GLY A 246 37.15 -32.35 -19.46
N THR A 247 37.20 -31.18 -20.09
CA THR A 247 36.40 -30.68 -21.22
C THR A 247 35.28 -31.59 -21.75
N THR A 248 34.04 -31.36 -21.32
CA THR A 248 32.85 -31.73 -22.10
C THR A 248 32.06 -30.48 -22.43
N LYS A 249 32.36 -29.89 -23.59
CA LYS A 249 31.56 -28.81 -24.18
C LYS A 249 30.23 -29.38 -24.66
N GLN A 250 29.19 -29.31 -23.82
CA GLN A 250 27.81 -29.43 -24.29
C GLN A 250 27.38 -28.06 -24.84
N SER A 251 27.51 -27.89 -26.15
CA SER A 251 27.04 -26.71 -26.87
C SER A 251 25.51 -26.70 -26.90
N TYR A 252 24.92 -25.84 -26.08
CA TYR A 252 23.52 -25.44 -26.20
C TYR A 252 23.39 -24.61 -27.49
N GLN A 253 22.74 -25.16 -28.53
CA GLN A 253 22.41 -24.38 -29.73
C GLN A 253 21.40 -23.28 -29.36
N PRO A 254 21.74 -21.99 -29.47
CA PRO A 254 20.75 -20.95 -29.29
C PRO A 254 19.85 -20.90 -30.51
N GLY A 255 18.56 -20.62 -30.29
CA GLY A 255 17.60 -20.27 -31.33
C GLY A 255 18.11 -19.18 -32.26
N SER A 256 17.43 -19.00 -33.40
CA SER A 256 17.86 -18.20 -34.55
C SER A 256 18.59 -16.90 -34.19
N SER A 257 19.60 -16.52 -34.98
CA SER A 257 20.36 -15.26 -34.78
C SER A 257 19.46 -14.01 -34.70
N LYS A 258 18.25 -14.06 -35.27
CA LYS A 258 17.22 -13.02 -35.16
C LYS A 258 16.63 -12.92 -33.76
N ASP A 259 16.42 -14.04 -33.07
CA ASP A 259 15.90 -14.07 -31.70
C ASP A 259 16.95 -13.56 -30.71
N ALA A 260 18.22 -13.92 -30.90
CA ALA A 260 19.32 -13.38 -30.09
C ALA A 260 19.48 -11.85 -30.29
N GLN A 261 19.36 -11.36 -31.52
CA GLN A 261 19.39 -9.93 -31.81
C GLN A 261 18.16 -9.20 -31.26
N PHE A 262 16.97 -9.80 -31.36
CA PHE A 262 15.74 -9.24 -30.77
C PHE A 262 15.84 -9.17 -29.25
N GLN A 263 16.27 -10.26 -28.59
CA GLN A 263 16.52 -10.29 -27.15
C GLN A 263 17.58 -9.27 -26.74
N MET A 264 18.64 -9.09 -27.52
CA MET A 264 19.63 -8.03 -27.28
C MET A 264 19.04 -6.63 -27.46
N GLN A 265 18.18 -6.39 -28.46
CA GLN A 265 17.52 -5.09 -28.65
C GLN A 265 16.51 -4.78 -27.54
N VAL A 266 15.78 -5.79 -27.05
CA VAL A 266 14.88 -5.68 -25.90
C VAL A 266 15.69 -5.43 -24.61
N ALA A 267 16.80 -6.15 -24.41
CA ALA A 267 17.71 -5.92 -23.28
C ALA A 267 18.36 -4.53 -23.32
N LYS A 268 18.67 -4.02 -24.52
CA LYS A 268 19.15 -2.65 -24.76
C LYS A 268 18.02 -1.61 -24.76
N ARG A 269 16.77 -1.99 -24.51
CA ARG A 269 15.58 -1.11 -24.48
C ARG A 269 15.31 -0.35 -25.79
N GLN A 270 15.77 -0.88 -26.91
CA GLN A 270 15.60 -0.26 -28.23
C GLN A 270 14.27 -0.64 -28.88
N ARG A 271 13.63 -1.71 -28.42
CA ARG A 271 12.31 -2.16 -28.87
C ARG A 271 11.49 -2.72 -27.71
N PRO A 272 10.16 -2.55 -27.72
CA PRO A 272 9.29 -3.14 -26.71
C PRO A 272 9.38 -4.67 -26.74
N ALA A 273 9.27 -5.30 -25.57
CA ALA A 273 9.40 -6.75 -25.45
C ALA A 273 8.26 -7.53 -26.14
N ARG A 274 7.10 -6.90 -26.34
CA ARG A 274 5.91 -7.48 -26.98
C ARG A 274 5.01 -6.40 -27.61
N THR A 275 4.16 -6.82 -28.53
CA THR A 275 3.01 -6.04 -29.01
C THR A 275 1.84 -6.23 -28.05
N LEU A 276 1.23 -5.13 -27.58
CA LEU A 276 0.09 -5.14 -26.67
C LEU A 276 -1.22 -4.99 -27.45
N SER A 277 -2.28 -5.65 -26.98
CA SER A 277 -3.64 -5.35 -27.44
C SER A 277 -4.10 -3.97 -26.95
N ALA A 278 -5.14 -3.40 -27.57
CA ALA A 278 -5.69 -2.09 -27.17
C ALA A 278 -6.18 -2.08 -25.71
N PHE A 279 -6.86 -3.15 -25.28
CA PHE A 279 -7.32 -3.30 -23.89
C PHE A 279 -6.18 -3.43 -22.89
N GLU A 280 -5.12 -4.18 -23.23
CA GLU A 280 -3.93 -4.27 -22.39
C GLU A 280 -3.19 -2.94 -22.30
N LEU A 281 -3.16 -2.17 -23.38
CA LEU A 281 -2.52 -0.86 -23.41
C LEU A 281 -3.24 0.12 -22.48
N GLU A 282 -4.57 0.18 -22.55
CA GLU A 282 -5.39 1.00 -21.64
C GLU A 282 -5.17 0.61 -20.17
N LEU A 283 -5.17 -0.70 -19.89
CA LEU A 283 -4.89 -1.20 -18.54
C LEU A 283 -3.48 -0.83 -18.09
N MET A 284 -2.46 -1.03 -18.93
CA MET A 284 -1.08 -0.68 -18.64
C MET A 284 -0.91 0.82 -18.40
N GLU A 285 -1.57 1.67 -19.18
CA GLU A 285 -1.57 3.12 -18.99
C GLU A 285 -2.21 3.50 -17.65
N SER A 286 -3.36 2.92 -17.32
CA SER A 286 -4.03 3.16 -16.05
C SER A 286 -3.18 2.72 -14.84
N MET A 287 -2.51 1.57 -14.94
CA MET A 287 -1.56 1.07 -13.95
C MET A 287 -0.35 1.99 -13.82
N HIS A 288 0.22 2.44 -14.95
CA HIS A 288 1.34 3.38 -14.95
C HIS A 288 0.96 4.70 -14.28
N ARG A 289 -0.21 5.26 -14.63
CA ARG A 289 -0.77 6.48 -14.04
C ARG A 289 -1.00 6.35 -12.53
N LYS A 290 -1.42 5.18 -12.05
CA LYS A 290 -1.57 4.91 -10.61
C LYS A 290 -0.20 4.84 -9.92
N LEU A 291 0.78 4.17 -10.51
CA LEU A 291 2.12 4.00 -9.93
C LEU A 291 2.98 5.26 -9.95
N SER A 292 2.69 6.21 -10.85
CA SER A 292 3.39 7.50 -10.92
C SER A 292 2.90 8.51 -9.88
N GLN A 293 1.76 8.26 -9.24
CA GLN A 293 1.20 9.12 -8.20
C GLN A 293 1.77 8.82 -6.80
N PRO A 294 1.66 9.76 -5.86
CA PRO A 294 2.00 9.50 -4.47
C PRO A 294 1.11 8.41 -3.87
N LEU A 295 1.72 7.28 -3.49
CA LEU A 295 1.00 6.13 -2.95
C LEU A 295 0.76 6.23 -1.45
N PHE A 296 -0.38 5.72 -1.02
CA PHE A 296 -0.77 5.57 0.38
C PHE A 296 -1.03 4.10 0.69
N GLN A 297 -0.63 3.67 1.88
CA GLN A 297 -1.19 2.49 2.51
C GLN A 297 -2.48 2.92 3.19
N VAL A 298 -3.56 2.20 2.92
CA VAL A 298 -4.90 2.54 3.40
C VAL A 298 -5.52 1.31 4.07
N SER A 299 -6.13 1.51 5.23
CA SER A 299 -7.06 0.55 5.85
C SER A 299 -8.42 1.22 5.92
N VAL A 300 -9.42 0.58 5.32
CA VAL A 300 -10.80 1.05 5.29
C VAL A 300 -11.62 0.13 6.17
N ARG A 301 -12.40 0.69 7.09
CA ARG A 301 -13.24 -0.11 7.99
C ARG A 301 -14.54 0.60 8.31
N ALA A 302 -15.59 -0.18 8.54
CA ALA A 302 -16.83 0.32 9.10
C ALA A 302 -17.01 -0.27 10.51
N LEU A 303 -17.35 0.59 11.46
CA LEU A 303 -17.61 0.25 12.84
C LEU A 303 -19.07 0.57 13.16
N VAL A 304 -19.74 -0.35 13.85
CA VAL A 304 -21.12 -0.18 14.30
C VAL A 304 -21.16 -0.36 15.81
N TYR A 305 -21.77 0.60 16.48
CA TYR A 305 -22.10 0.60 17.90
C TYR A 305 -23.63 0.51 17.99
N GLY A 306 -24.12 -0.42 18.79
CA GLY A 306 -25.55 -0.66 18.93
C GLY A 306 -25.80 -1.99 19.61
N SER A 307 -26.94 -2.10 20.28
CA SER A 307 -27.30 -3.28 21.09
C SER A 307 -27.78 -4.46 20.24
N ASP A 308 -28.41 -4.19 19.10
CA ASP A 308 -29.06 -5.18 18.24
C ASP A 308 -28.08 -5.78 17.21
N GLU A 309 -27.72 -7.06 17.39
CA GLU A 309 -26.82 -7.77 16.49
C GLU A 309 -27.37 -7.92 15.06
N VAL A 310 -28.69 -8.05 14.89
CA VAL A 310 -29.31 -8.24 13.57
C VAL A 310 -29.21 -6.95 12.76
N GLN A 311 -29.54 -5.82 13.37
CA GLN A 311 -29.37 -4.50 12.75
C GLN A 311 -27.90 -4.21 12.46
N ASN A 312 -27.00 -4.50 13.40
CA ASN A 312 -25.57 -4.31 13.22
C ASN A 312 -25.06 -5.04 11.97
N LYS A 313 -25.46 -6.30 11.75
CA LYS A 313 -25.10 -7.07 10.55
C LYS A 313 -25.69 -6.47 9.27
N ALA A 314 -26.94 -6.01 9.32
CA ALA A 314 -27.58 -5.35 8.18
C ALA A 314 -26.80 -4.09 7.76
N ARG A 315 -26.36 -3.25 8.71
CA ARG A 315 -25.53 -2.07 8.44
C ARG A 315 -24.21 -2.42 7.75
N LEU A 316 -23.50 -3.44 8.23
CA LEU A 316 -22.25 -3.87 7.59
C LEU A 316 -22.49 -4.34 6.15
N SER A 317 -23.61 -5.03 5.89
CA SER A 317 -24.00 -5.42 4.54
C SER A 317 -24.25 -4.20 3.65
N SER A 318 -24.89 -3.15 4.16
CA SER A 318 -25.09 -1.91 3.42
C SER A 318 -23.77 -1.22 3.07
N PHE A 319 -22.79 -1.19 3.99
CA PHE A 319 -21.44 -0.69 3.68
C PHE A 319 -20.72 -1.52 2.62
N LYS A 320 -20.88 -2.84 2.65
CA LYS A 320 -20.32 -3.72 1.62
C LYS A 320 -20.89 -3.38 0.24
N SER A 321 -22.21 -3.30 0.12
CA SER A 321 -22.87 -2.92 -1.13
C SER A 321 -22.50 -1.51 -1.60
N ALA A 322 -22.30 -0.56 -0.69
CA ALA A 322 -21.86 0.79 -1.03
C ALA A 322 -20.43 0.81 -1.62
N LEU A 323 -19.54 -0.05 -1.14
CA LEU A 323 -18.17 -0.12 -1.62
C LEU A 323 -17.99 -0.94 -2.90
N ASP A 324 -18.92 -1.84 -3.24
CA ASP A 324 -18.91 -2.56 -4.52
C ASP A 324 -18.96 -1.61 -5.73
N ALA A 325 -19.45 -0.38 -5.56
CA ALA A 325 -19.41 0.66 -6.59
C ALA A 325 -17.99 1.04 -7.04
N PHE A 326 -16.96 0.71 -6.25
CA PHE A 326 -15.54 0.97 -6.58
C PHE A 326 -14.81 -0.23 -7.18
N SER A 327 -15.47 -1.40 -7.26
CA SER A 327 -14.93 -2.63 -7.81
C SER A 327 -14.77 -2.55 -9.32
N VAL A 328 -13.74 -3.22 -9.85
CA VAL A 328 -13.43 -3.30 -11.29
C VAL A 328 -13.21 -4.76 -11.67
N PRO A 329 -14.27 -5.46 -12.13
CA PRO A 329 -14.13 -6.77 -12.75
C PRO A 329 -13.16 -6.75 -13.94
N PRO A 330 -12.27 -7.76 -14.14
CA PRO A 330 -11.99 -8.93 -13.30
C PRO A 330 -10.85 -8.74 -12.28
N TYR A 331 -10.38 -7.51 -12.05
CA TYR A 331 -9.11 -7.26 -11.34
C TYR A 331 -9.26 -6.96 -9.84
N GLN A 332 -10.40 -6.38 -9.46
CA GLN A 332 -10.71 -5.94 -8.10
C GLN A 332 -12.21 -6.17 -7.84
N GLU A 333 -12.58 -7.41 -7.52
CA GLU A 333 -13.96 -7.85 -7.19
C GLU A 333 -14.13 -8.13 -5.70
#